data_AF-A0A1Y0HQS8-F1
#
_entry.id   AF-A0A1Y0HQS8-F1
#
_cell.length_a   1.000
_cell.length_b   1.000
_cell.length_c   1.000
_cell.angle_alpha   90.00
_cell.angle_beta   90.00
_cell.angle_gamma   90.00
#
_symmetry.space_group_name_H-M   'P 1'
#
loop_
_entity.id
_entity.type
_entity.pdbx_description
1 polymer ?
#
loop_
_entity_poly.entity_id
_entity_poly.type
_entity_poly.pdbx_seq_one_letter_code
_entity_poly.pdbx_strand_id
1 'polypeptide(L)'
;MFSKILIANRGEIACRIIRTLKKMGIASVALYTKADEDSLHVSLADEAYCIGEGLASESYLDTQKIFDVVYKSGAEAIHPGYGFLSENATFAKACEEKGIVFIGPRAEHMEAFGLKHTARSLAESNNVPLLPGSSLLLDLDEAIVEAKRIGYPVMLKSTAGGGGIGMQLCYDEQALCDAYASVKRLSENNFSNGGMFLEKYVEHARHIEVQVFGDGKGYVATLGERDCSVQRRNQKVIEETPAPFLHVKTREALFSAARTLCESVKYLSAGTVEFVYDTQSEQFYFLEVNTRLQVEHGVTEEVSGIDLVRWMITQAYGHNPELYEYKHMPHGHSIQVRVYAEDPMKNFQPSSGVLTHVHFAPSIRVDSFIETGLNVSSFYDPMIAKLIVKENTRENALAKMAQAIKETRIDGIETNLDYLGAIVAGDVFQAGKQTTKFLNTFRFAPQSIDILRPGTHTTVQDYPGRIGYWDIGVPPSGPYDNLSFRYANALVGNSDDAAGLEIAIAGPTLRFNYDGVIALCGAVIDAFIDGVKVGMNQALHVKAGSVLKTQKKYTRKALEATLPCEGALMCLCI
;
A
#
# COMPACT_ATOMS: atom_id res chain seq x y z
N MET A 1 21.25 21.96 -18.78
CA MET A 1 20.53 20.90 -18.06
C MET A 1 21.50 20.35 -17.01
N PHE A 2 21.04 19.76 -15.90
CA PHE A 2 21.95 19.13 -14.95
C PHE A 2 22.75 18.01 -15.62
N SER A 3 24.01 17.84 -15.24
CA SER A 3 24.85 16.74 -15.68
C SER A 3 24.69 15.50 -14.79
N LYS A 4 24.48 15.70 -13.48
CA LYS A 4 24.37 14.63 -12.49
C LYS A 4 23.41 14.98 -11.36
N ILE A 5 22.51 14.05 -11.03
CA ILE A 5 21.49 14.21 -9.99
C ILE A 5 21.59 13.04 -9.01
N LEU A 6 21.61 13.37 -7.72
CA LEU A 6 21.52 12.40 -6.63
C LEU A 6 20.07 12.15 -6.24
N ILE A 7 19.73 10.90 -5.97
CA ILE A 7 18.40 10.50 -5.52
C ILE A 7 18.47 10.20 -4.02
N ALA A 8 17.87 11.06 -3.21
CA ALA A 8 17.81 10.89 -1.76
C ALA A 8 16.63 9.99 -1.36
N ASN A 9 16.57 8.80 -1.96
CA ASN A 9 15.50 7.82 -1.76
C ASN A 9 15.96 6.41 -2.16
N ARG A 10 15.06 5.43 -2.01
CA ARG A 10 15.28 4.01 -2.32
C ARG A 10 14.12 3.41 -3.10
N GLY A 11 14.25 2.13 -3.43
CA GLY A 11 13.14 1.31 -3.92
C GLY A 11 12.54 1.81 -5.23
N GLU A 12 11.22 1.72 -5.34
CA GLU A 12 10.51 1.94 -6.61
C GLU A 12 10.69 3.39 -7.12
N ILE A 13 10.63 4.39 -6.25
CA ILE A 13 10.68 5.79 -6.67
C ILE A 13 12.08 6.16 -7.17
N ALA A 14 13.12 5.58 -6.55
CA ALA A 14 14.48 5.71 -7.04
C ALA A 14 14.61 5.12 -8.45
N CYS A 15 14.11 3.90 -8.68
CA CYS A 15 14.07 3.29 -10.01
C CYS A 15 13.32 4.18 -11.02
N ARG A 16 12.17 4.74 -10.62
CA ARG A 16 11.35 5.61 -11.47
C ARG A 16 12.08 6.88 -11.86
N ILE A 17 12.80 7.51 -10.94
CA ILE A 17 13.59 8.72 -11.20
C ILE A 17 14.77 8.39 -12.12
N ILE A 18 15.51 7.31 -11.84
CA ILE A 18 16.63 6.85 -12.69
C ILE A 18 16.18 6.64 -14.14
N ARG A 19 15.01 6.02 -14.35
CA ARG A 19 14.45 5.84 -15.71
C ARG A 19 14.27 7.17 -16.45
N THR A 20 13.81 8.22 -15.77
CA THR A 20 13.66 9.55 -16.39
C THR A 20 15.00 10.23 -16.60
N LEU A 21 15.92 10.16 -15.62
CA LEU A 21 17.29 10.70 -15.76
C LEU A 21 18.01 10.10 -16.97
N LYS A 22 17.93 8.77 -17.14
CA LYS A 22 18.50 8.05 -18.29
C LYS A 22 17.93 8.54 -19.63
N LYS A 23 16.61 8.74 -19.72
CA LYS A 23 15.96 9.31 -20.92
C LYS A 23 16.39 10.74 -21.21
N MET A 24 16.72 11.51 -20.17
CA MET A 24 17.19 12.89 -20.27
C MET A 24 18.71 13.00 -20.50
N GLY A 25 19.45 11.88 -20.47
CA GLY A 25 20.91 11.88 -20.59
C GLY A 25 21.62 12.49 -19.36
N ILE A 26 20.99 12.42 -18.18
CA ILE A 26 21.53 12.93 -16.91
C ILE A 26 22.05 11.75 -16.10
N ALA A 27 23.27 11.84 -15.58
CA ALA A 27 23.85 10.81 -14.73
C ALA A 27 23.13 10.73 -13.38
N SER A 28 22.93 9.51 -12.88
CA SER A 28 22.17 9.21 -11.68
C SER A 28 23.08 8.69 -10.55
N VAL A 29 22.88 9.21 -9.35
CA VAL A 29 23.57 8.74 -8.13
C VAL A 29 22.56 8.17 -7.15
N ALA A 30 22.64 6.87 -6.90
CA ALA A 30 21.82 6.16 -5.92
C ALA A 30 22.46 6.12 -4.53
N LEU A 31 21.61 6.12 -3.50
CA LEU A 31 21.98 5.87 -2.11
C LEU A 31 21.41 4.53 -1.67
N TYR A 32 22.21 3.70 -1.02
CA TYR A 32 21.76 2.40 -0.53
C TYR A 32 22.26 2.07 0.87
N THR A 33 21.57 1.19 1.57
CA THR A 33 22.09 0.51 2.76
C THR A 33 22.47 -0.93 2.41
N LYS A 34 23.21 -1.63 3.28
CA LYS A 34 23.46 -3.07 3.06
C LYS A 34 22.18 -3.89 2.92
N ALA A 35 21.10 -3.49 3.60
CA ALA A 35 19.79 -4.13 3.44
C ALA A 35 19.16 -3.94 2.05
N ASP A 36 19.64 -2.96 1.28
CA ASP A 36 19.20 -2.62 -0.08
C ASP A 36 20.28 -2.89 -1.16
N GLU A 37 21.39 -3.55 -0.81
CA GLU A 37 22.54 -3.74 -1.71
C GLU A 37 22.17 -4.41 -3.03
N ASP A 38 21.27 -5.40 -2.97
CA ASP A 38 20.77 -6.12 -4.14
C ASP A 38 19.55 -5.46 -4.81
N SER A 39 19.11 -4.28 -4.34
CA SER A 39 17.92 -3.61 -4.88
C SER A 39 18.16 -3.07 -6.29
N LEU A 40 17.15 -3.18 -7.15
CA LEU A 40 17.24 -2.76 -8.56
C LEU A 40 17.65 -1.29 -8.74
N HIS A 41 17.32 -0.38 -7.81
CA HIS A 41 17.73 1.03 -7.94
C HIS A 41 19.26 1.22 -7.83
N VAL A 42 19.96 0.30 -7.16
CA VAL A 42 21.43 0.31 -7.03
C VAL A 42 22.06 -0.08 -8.35
N SER A 43 21.56 -1.16 -8.98
CA SER A 43 22.09 -1.66 -10.25
C SER A 43 21.70 -0.81 -11.45
N LEU A 44 20.59 -0.07 -11.38
CA LEU A 44 20.14 0.82 -12.45
C LEU A 44 20.87 2.16 -12.51
N ALA A 45 21.44 2.64 -11.40
CA ALA A 45 22.10 3.94 -11.33
C ALA A 45 23.50 3.92 -11.95
N ASP A 46 23.99 5.09 -12.38
CA ASP A 46 25.34 5.23 -12.94
C ASP A 46 26.42 5.15 -11.85
N GLU A 47 26.09 5.64 -10.65
CA GLU A 47 26.91 5.49 -9.43
C GLU A 47 26.01 5.15 -8.24
N ALA A 48 26.51 4.37 -7.29
CA ALA A 48 25.79 4.04 -6.05
C ALA A 48 26.72 4.10 -4.83
N TYR A 49 26.23 4.67 -3.74
CA TYR A 49 27.00 4.85 -2.50
C TYR A 49 26.28 4.25 -1.29
N CYS A 50 26.99 3.40 -0.55
CA CYS A 50 26.49 2.82 0.70
C CYS A 50 26.50 3.88 1.81
N ILE A 51 25.37 4.07 2.50
CA ILE A 51 25.17 5.06 3.57
C ILE A 51 24.84 4.44 4.93
N GLY A 52 24.84 3.10 5.06
CA GLY A 52 24.66 2.43 6.35
C GLY A 52 24.21 0.98 6.24
N GLU A 53 23.83 0.40 7.39
CA GLU A 53 23.44 -1.01 7.46
C GLU A 53 21.97 -1.24 7.07
N GLY A 54 21.02 -0.49 7.65
CA GLY A 54 19.59 -0.69 7.36
C GLY A 54 18.62 0.27 8.05
N LEU A 55 18.93 0.82 9.24
CA LEU A 55 18.00 1.73 9.91
C LEU A 55 17.88 3.07 9.18
N ALA A 56 16.65 3.48 8.85
CA ALA A 56 16.39 4.73 8.11
C ALA A 56 16.94 5.97 8.85
N SER A 57 16.82 6.03 10.17
CA SER A 57 17.32 7.12 11.02
C SER A 57 18.84 7.29 10.97
N GLU A 58 19.56 6.21 10.68
CA GLU A 58 21.01 6.17 10.59
C GLU A 58 21.51 6.22 9.14
N SER A 59 20.60 6.33 8.15
CA SER A 59 20.94 6.26 6.72
C SER A 59 20.15 7.28 5.90
N TYR A 60 18.98 6.91 5.37
CA TYR A 60 18.17 7.75 4.47
C TYR A 60 17.64 9.05 5.10
N LEU A 61 17.64 9.16 6.43
CA LEU A 61 17.31 10.38 7.18
C LEU A 61 18.56 11.14 7.68
N ASP A 62 19.76 10.62 7.43
CA ASP A 62 21.01 11.25 7.82
C ASP A 62 21.47 12.25 6.74
N THR A 63 21.09 13.51 6.96
CA THR A 63 21.44 14.65 6.11
C THR A 63 22.95 14.78 5.85
N GLN A 64 23.80 14.48 6.86
CA GLN A 64 25.24 14.66 6.71
C GLN A 64 25.81 13.63 5.74
N LYS A 65 25.41 12.36 5.87
CA LYS A 65 25.82 11.29 4.95
C LYS A 65 25.40 11.58 3.52
N ILE A 66 24.19 12.11 3.32
CA ILE A 66 23.70 12.47 1.99
C ILE A 66 24.58 13.57 1.39
N PHE A 67 24.88 14.64 2.13
CA PHE A 67 25.76 15.70 1.63
C PHE A 67 27.18 15.20 1.36
N ASP A 68 27.73 14.32 2.19
CA ASP A 68 29.05 13.72 1.94
C ASP A 68 29.08 12.98 0.59
N VAL A 69 27.99 12.28 0.22
CA VAL A 69 27.88 11.63 -1.09
C VAL A 69 27.69 12.65 -2.21
N VAL A 70 26.93 13.72 -2.01
CA VAL A 70 26.79 14.81 -3.01
C VAL A 70 28.17 15.37 -3.36
N TYR A 71 29.00 15.69 -2.35
CA TYR A 71 30.34 16.23 -2.57
C TYR A 71 31.29 15.23 -3.24
N LYS A 72 31.22 13.94 -2.88
CA LYS A 72 32.05 12.89 -3.50
C LYS A 72 31.69 12.63 -4.95
N SER A 73 30.39 12.57 -5.26
CA SER A 73 29.88 12.25 -6.59
C SER A 73 29.88 13.46 -7.54
N GLY A 74 29.87 14.67 -7.00
CA GLY A 74 29.74 15.91 -7.77
C GLY A 74 28.31 16.14 -8.31
N ALA A 75 27.29 15.58 -7.65
CA ALA A 75 25.90 15.83 -8.03
C ALA A 75 25.51 17.30 -7.83
N GLU A 76 24.80 17.88 -8.79
CA GLU A 76 24.42 19.30 -8.79
C GLU A 76 23.06 19.54 -8.12
N ALA A 77 22.23 18.49 -8.06
CA ALA A 77 20.89 18.54 -7.53
C ALA A 77 20.52 17.24 -6.82
N ILE A 78 19.54 17.33 -5.91
CA ILE A 78 18.97 16.21 -5.16
C ILE A 78 17.50 16.07 -5.51
N HIS A 79 17.10 14.89 -6.01
CA HIS A 79 15.71 14.50 -6.12
C HIS A 79 15.30 13.68 -4.88
N PRO A 80 14.38 14.17 -4.03
CA PRO A 80 14.07 13.48 -2.78
C PRO A 80 13.01 12.39 -2.93
N GLY A 81 12.29 12.33 -4.06
CA GLY A 81 11.18 11.40 -4.24
C GLY A 81 10.03 11.72 -3.27
N TYR A 82 9.59 10.72 -2.50
CA TYR A 82 8.61 10.86 -1.43
C TYR A 82 8.97 10.05 -0.18
N GLY A 83 8.43 10.44 0.98
CA GLY A 83 8.93 9.94 2.26
C GLY A 83 10.33 10.47 2.58
N PHE A 84 10.97 9.94 3.62
CA PHE A 84 12.28 10.38 4.09
C PHE A 84 12.38 11.91 4.24
N LEU A 85 13.30 12.56 3.52
CA LEU A 85 13.58 13.99 3.62
C LEU A 85 12.79 14.84 2.59
N SER A 86 11.85 14.26 1.86
CA SER A 86 11.11 14.95 0.79
C SER A 86 10.22 16.11 1.25
N GLU A 87 9.74 16.10 2.49
CA GLU A 87 8.97 17.19 3.11
C GLU A 87 9.72 17.79 4.31
N ASN A 88 11.06 17.64 4.34
CA ASN A 88 11.88 18.19 5.40
C ASN A 88 12.39 19.59 5.02
N ALA A 89 11.73 20.62 5.56
CA ALA A 89 12.06 22.02 5.29
C ALA A 89 13.51 22.37 5.65
N THR A 90 14.03 21.82 6.75
CA THR A 90 15.42 22.02 7.18
C THR A 90 16.41 21.44 6.18
N PHE A 91 16.11 20.26 5.62
CA PHE A 91 16.95 19.64 4.59
C PHE A 91 16.93 20.43 3.28
N ALA A 92 15.74 20.85 2.82
CA ALA A 92 15.60 21.67 1.61
C ALA A 92 16.38 22.99 1.74
N LYS A 93 16.28 23.65 2.90
CA LYS A 93 17.03 24.87 3.21
C LYS A 93 18.54 24.63 3.25
N ALA A 94 18.98 23.52 3.87
CA ALA A 94 20.39 23.16 3.92
C ALA A 94 20.98 22.89 2.52
N CYS A 95 20.17 22.36 1.58
CA CYS A 95 20.58 22.22 0.18
C CYS A 95 20.86 23.59 -0.45
N GLU A 96 19.94 24.55 -0.28
CA GLU A 96 20.08 25.91 -0.80
C GLU A 96 21.32 26.63 -0.24
N GLU A 97 21.53 26.57 1.07
CA GLU A 97 22.70 27.17 1.75
C GLU A 97 24.04 26.57 1.26
N LYS A 98 24.02 25.33 0.77
CA LYS A 98 25.18 24.62 0.22
C LYS A 98 25.32 24.75 -1.29
N GLY A 99 24.42 25.48 -1.96
CA GLY A 99 24.42 25.64 -3.41
C GLY A 99 24.02 24.37 -4.17
N ILE A 100 23.31 23.44 -3.52
CA ILE A 100 22.81 22.20 -4.12
C ILE A 100 21.32 22.41 -4.44
N VAL A 101 20.90 22.13 -5.68
CA VAL A 101 19.50 22.34 -6.07
C VAL A 101 18.62 21.24 -5.48
N PHE A 102 17.66 21.61 -4.63
CA PHE A 102 16.62 20.70 -4.16
C PHE A 102 15.49 20.62 -5.21
N ILE A 103 15.26 19.44 -5.77
CA ILE A 103 14.23 19.21 -6.81
C ILE A 103 12.87 18.98 -6.14
N GLY A 104 12.23 20.07 -5.73
CA GLY A 104 10.96 20.05 -5.03
C GLY A 104 10.49 21.46 -4.65
N PRO A 105 9.48 21.59 -3.77
CA PRO A 105 9.08 22.87 -3.21
C PRO A 105 10.17 23.49 -2.34
N ARG A 106 10.09 24.81 -2.12
CA ARG A 106 10.99 25.51 -1.19
C ARG A 106 10.64 25.17 0.25
N ALA A 107 11.61 25.36 1.15
CA ALA A 107 11.42 25.18 2.59
C ALA A 107 10.22 26.00 3.13
N GLU A 108 10.04 27.24 2.65
CA GLU A 108 8.89 28.09 3.03
C GLU A 108 7.53 27.48 2.66
N HIS A 109 7.44 26.71 1.56
CA HIS A 109 6.20 26.01 1.19
C HIS A 109 5.92 24.83 2.14
N MET A 110 6.97 24.08 2.50
CA MET A 110 6.88 22.96 3.44
C MET A 110 6.48 23.45 4.83
N GLU A 111 7.00 24.58 5.29
CA GLU A 111 6.61 25.20 6.56
C GLU A 111 5.18 25.72 6.53
N ALA A 112 4.77 26.36 5.43
CA ALA A 112 3.42 26.89 5.24
C ALA A 112 2.35 25.80 5.30
N PHE A 113 2.61 24.63 4.71
CA PHE A 113 1.65 23.54 4.63
C PHE A 113 1.88 22.38 5.63
N GLY A 114 3.06 22.29 6.24
CA GLY A 114 3.40 21.23 7.21
C GLY A 114 2.74 21.40 8.57
N LEU A 115 2.34 22.63 8.93
CA LEU A 115 1.61 22.92 10.16
C LEU A 115 0.11 23.07 9.89
N LYS A 116 -0.71 22.22 10.53
CA LYS A 116 -2.17 22.19 10.32
C LYS A 116 -2.86 23.55 10.48
N HIS A 117 -2.45 24.35 11.47
CA HIS A 117 -3.04 25.67 11.70
C HIS A 117 -2.69 26.64 10.57
N THR A 118 -1.42 26.70 10.15
CA THR A 118 -0.97 27.57 9.06
C THR A 118 -1.63 27.19 7.74
N ALA A 119 -1.65 25.89 7.41
CA ALA A 119 -2.31 25.38 6.21
C ALA A 119 -3.81 25.73 6.20
N ARG A 120 -4.49 25.57 7.34
CA ARG A 120 -5.91 25.92 7.49
C ARG A 120 -6.15 27.42 7.35
N SER A 121 -5.33 28.27 7.98
CA SER A 121 -5.43 29.73 7.83
C SER A 121 -5.19 30.20 6.40
N LEU A 122 -4.28 29.55 5.67
CA LEU A 122 -4.06 29.80 4.24
C LEU A 122 -5.27 29.40 3.41
N ALA A 123 -5.84 28.22 3.66
CA ALA A 123 -7.06 27.78 3.00
C ALA A 123 -8.23 28.75 3.25
N GLU A 124 -8.44 29.17 4.49
CA GLU A 124 -9.49 30.13 4.87
C GLU A 124 -9.30 31.49 4.17
N SER A 125 -8.09 32.04 4.22
CA SER A 125 -7.77 33.34 3.61
C SER A 125 -7.93 33.35 2.09
N ASN A 126 -7.84 32.17 1.46
CA ASN A 126 -8.03 31.97 0.02
C ASN A 126 -9.42 31.43 -0.34
N ASN A 127 -10.38 31.44 0.60
CA ASN A 127 -11.75 30.95 0.40
C ASN A 127 -11.83 29.49 -0.09
N VAL A 128 -10.84 28.67 0.27
CA VAL A 128 -10.89 27.23 0.04
C VAL A 128 -11.85 26.62 1.07
N PRO A 129 -12.85 25.83 0.66
CA PRO A 129 -13.79 25.21 1.59
C PRO A 129 -13.08 24.40 2.68
N LEU A 130 -13.32 24.71 3.94
CA LEU A 130 -12.82 23.99 5.10
C LEU A 130 -13.91 23.14 5.74
N LEU A 131 -13.52 22.05 6.41
CA LEU A 131 -14.46 21.30 7.23
C LEU A 131 -15.07 22.22 8.28
N PRO A 132 -16.41 22.32 8.37
CA PRO A 132 -17.05 23.11 9.41
C PRO A 132 -16.59 22.62 10.78
N GLY A 133 -16.18 23.54 11.63
CA GLY A 133 -15.75 23.25 12.98
C GLY A 133 -15.99 24.43 13.90
N SER A 134 -15.76 24.22 15.19
CA SER A 134 -15.84 25.26 16.22
C SER A 134 -14.44 25.80 16.54
N SER A 135 -14.39 26.97 17.17
CA SER A 135 -13.24 27.36 17.99
C SER A 135 -13.12 26.44 19.21
N LEU A 136 -12.16 26.74 20.10
CA LEU A 136 -12.12 26.09 21.40
C LEU A 136 -13.41 26.34 22.16
N LEU A 137 -14.00 25.27 22.65
CA LEU A 137 -15.23 25.24 23.42
C LEU A 137 -14.92 25.56 24.88
N LEU A 138 -15.70 26.44 25.47
CA LEU A 138 -15.63 26.81 26.89
C LEU A 138 -16.28 25.73 27.76
N ASP A 139 -17.44 25.24 27.35
CA ASP A 139 -18.25 24.27 28.08
C ASP A 139 -19.12 23.40 27.15
N LEU A 140 -19.93 22.53 27.76
CA LEU A 140 -20.82 21.62 27.06
C LEU A 140 -21.97 22.37 26.36
N ASP A 141 -22.45 23.47 26.94
CA ASP A 141 -23.58 24.23 26.36
C ASP A 141 -23.15 24.87 25.03
N GLU A 142 -21.95 25.45 24.97
CA GLU A 142 -21.36 25.93 23.72
C GLU A 142 -21.14 24.80 22.73
N ALA A 143 -20.69 23.62 23.19
CA ALA A 143 -20.53 22.46 22.33
C ALA A 143 -21.85 22.02 21.68
N ILE A 144 -22.96 22.04 22.42
CA ILE A 144 -24.28 21.69 21.88
C ILE A 144 -24.73 22.71 20.83
N VAL A 145 -24.52 24.01 21.07
CA VAL A 145 -24.84 25.07 20.11
C VAL A 145 -24.02 24.92 18.83
N GLU A 146 -22.71 24.73 18.97
CA GLU A 146 -21.81 24.55 17.84
C GLU A 146 -22.09 23.27 17.06
N ALA A 147 -22.42 22.17 17.75
CA ALA A 147 -22.81 20.92 17.10
C ALA A 147 -24.10 21.07 16.29
N LYS A 148 -25.06 21.87 16.75
CA LYS A 148 -26.28 22.21 15.99
C LYS A 148 -25.97 23.05 14.76
N ARG A 149 -25.04 24.01 14.87
CA ARG A 149 -24.58 24.84 13.74
C ARG A 149 -23.84 24.02 12.68
N ILE A 150 -22.96 23.11 13.11
CA ILE A 150 -22.18 22.23 12.24
C ILE A 150 -23.07 21.12 11.64
N GLY A 151 -24.04 20.65 12.42
CA GLY A 151 -24.90 19.51 12.12
C GLY A 151 -24.23 18.18 12.42
N TYR A 152 -24.95 17.29 13.10
CA TYR A 152 -24.48 15.93 13.39
C TYR A 152 -24.32 15.06 12.12
N PRO A 153 -23.51 13.99 12.15
CA PRO A 153 -22.58 13.65 13.23
C PRO A 153 -21.39 14.62 13.31
N VAL A 154 -20.86 14.83 14.51
CA VAL A 154 -19.67 15.65 14.79
C VAL A 154 -18.60 14.84 15.51
N MET A 155 -17.34 15.17 15.25
CA MET A 155 -16.21 14.61 16.00
C MET A 155 -15.82 15.61 17.10
N LEU A 156 -15.98 15.21 18.35
CA LEU A 156 -15.41 15.93 19.49
C LEU A 156 -13.94 15.59 19.60
N LYS A 157 -13.06 16.59 19.65
CA LYS A 157 -11.61 16.42 19.73
C LYS A 157 -11.02 17.30 20.82
N SER A 158 -9.96 16.83 21.47
CA SER A 158 -9.11 17.68 22.29
C SER A 158 -7.93 18.24 21.50
N THR A 159 -7.42 19.41 21.92
CA THR A 159 -6.26 20.07 21.31
C THR A 159 -4.96 19.29 21.42
N ALA A 160 -4.86 18.41 22.42
CA ALA A 160 -3.67 17.63 22.69
C ALA A 160 -3.76 16.17 22.22
N GLY A 161 -4.90 15.76 21.65
CA GLY A 161 -5.16 14.38 21.24
C GLY A 161 -4.42 13.99 19.95
N GLY A 162 -3.37 13.17 20.07
CA GLY A 162 -2.73 12.44 18.97
C GLY A 162 -3.11 10.97 18.96
N GLY A 163 -3.15 10.34 17.78
CA GLY A 163 -3.29 8.87 17.65
C GLY A 163 -4.66 8.29 18.04
N GLY A 164 -5.73 9.08 17.99
CA GLY A 164 -7.09 8.64 18.33
C GLY A 164 -7.45 8.73 19.82
N ILE A 165 -6.52 9.16 20.67
CA ILE A 165 -6.75 9.42 22.09
C ILE A 165 -7.34 10.83 22.22
N GLY A 166 -8.45 10.99 22.94
CA GLY A 166 -9.09 12.29 23.15
C GLY A 166 -9.98 12.74 21.99
N MET A 167 -10.55 11.80 21.23
CA MET A 167 -11.59 12.10 20.24
C MET A 167 -12.74 11.11 20.30
N GLN A 168 -13.97 11.59 20.08
CA GLN A 168 -15.17 10.77 20.10
C GLN A 168 -16.19 11.23 19.07
N LEU A 169 -16.69 10.27 18.28
CA LEU A 169 -17.75 10.52 17.30
C LEU A 169 -19.10 10.60 18.01
N CYS A 170 -19.80 11.70 17.79
CA CYS A 170 -21.10 11.99 18.40
C CYS A 170 -22.14 12.06 17.28
N TYR A 171 -23.10 11.11 17.28
CA TYR A 171 -24.17 11.05 16.28
C TYR A 171 -25.34 11.98 16.59
N ASP A 172 -25.48 12.38 17.85
CA ASP A 172 -26.54 13.25 18.33
C ASP A 172 -26.08 14.02 19.59
N GLU A 173 -26.97 14.86 20.10
CA GLU A 173 -26.74 15.68 21.29
C GLU A 173 -26.49 14.84 22.54
N GLN A 174 -27.20 13.72 22.72
CA GLN A 174 -27.01 12.86 23.89
C GLN A 174 -25.61 12.23 23.88
N ALA A 175 -25.18 11.71 22.73
CA ALA A 175 -23.85 11.16 22.57
C ALA A 175 -22.76 12.22 22.83
N LEU A 176 -22.99 13.47 22.42
CA LEU A 176 -22.07 14.57 22.72
C LEU A 176 -21.98 14.86 24.22
N CYS A 177 -23.12 14.93 24.91
CA CYS A 177 -23.17 15.13 26.36
C CYS A 177 -22.42 14.02 27.11
N ASP A 178 -22.64 12.76 26.73
CA ASP A 178 -21.99 11.59 27.34
C ASP A 178 -20.47 11.59 27.05
N ALA A 179 -20.08 12.00 25.85
CA ALA A 179 -18.68 12.06 25.42
C ALA A 179 -17.89 13.18 26.10
N TYR A 180 -18.49 14.36 26.27
CA TYR A 180 -17.78 15.60 26.62
C TYR A 180 -16.98 15.48 27.91
N ALA A 181 -17.59 15.00 28.99
CA ALA A 181 -16.91 14.82 30.28
C ALA A 181 -15.80 13.75 30.20
N SER A 182 -16.04 12.68 29.44
CA SER A 182 -15.08 11.59 29.27
C SER A 182 -13.83 12.06 28.51
N VAL A 183 -14.03 12.72 27.36
CA VAL A 183 -12.95 13.25 26.50
C VAL A 183 -12.16 14.34 27.22
N LYS A 184 -12.84 15.25 27.93
CA LYS A 184 -12.17 16.30 28.71
C LYS A 184 -11.22 15.71 29.76
N ARG A 185 -11.74 14.78 30.58
CA ARG A 185 -10.94 14.11 31.62
C ARG A 185 -9.77 13.30 31.02
N LEU A 186 -10.01 12.61 29.90
CA LEU A 186 -8.96 11.87 29.20
C LEU A 186 -7.87 12.80 28.66
N SER A 187 -8.25 13.98 28.17
CA SER A 187 -7.31 14.99 27.70
C SER A 187 -6.49 15.56 28.85
N GLU A 188 -7.12 15.99 29.94
CA GLU A 188 -6.44 16.57 31.12
C GLU A 188 -5.48 15.58 31.79
N ASN A 189 -5.83 14.29 31.83
CA ASN A 189 -5.00 13.26 32.45
C ASN A 189 -3.80 12.85 31.59
N ASN A 190 -3.94 12.85 30.27
CA ASN A 190 -2.88 12.42 29.35
C ASN A 190 -2.05 13.59 28.82
N PHE A 191 -2.58 14.81 28.88
CA PHE A 191 -1.97 15.99 28.32
C PHE A 191 -2.22 17.23 29.19
N SER A 192 -1.22 18.11 29.30
CA SER A 192 -1.30 19.34 30.10
C SER A 192 -2.25 20.41 29.53
N ASN A 193 -3.06 20.08 28.52
CA ASN A 193 -3.98 20.97 27.83
C ASN A 193 -5.34 20.26 27.59
N GLY A 194 -6.41 20.83 28.13
CA GLY A 194 -7.78 20.28 28.10
C GLY A 194 -8.73 20.98 27.12
N GLY A 195 -8.21 21.83 26.22
CA GLY A 195 -9.04 22.51 25.22
C GLY A 195 -9.75 21.51 24.31
N MET A 196 -11.03 21.73 24.02
CA MET A 196 -11.83 20.88 23.14
C MET A 196 -12.44 21.66 22.00
N PHE A 197 -12.68 21.02 20.87
CA PHE A 197 -13.33 21.60 19.70
C PHE A 197 -14.14 20.53 18.94
N LEU A 198 -15.09 20.99 18.13
CA LEU A 198 -15.89 20.15 17.26
C LEU A 198 -15.45 20.32 15.80
N GLU A 199 -15.50 19.22 15.05
CA GLU A 199 -15.43 19.25 13.59
C GLU A 199 -16.53 18.40 12.99
N LYS A 200 -17.02 18.78 11.81
CA LYS A 200 -17.95 17.98 11.04
C LYS A 200 -17.33 16.61 10.77
N TYR A 201 -18.09 15.56 11.02
CA TYR A 201 -17.73 14.23 10.60
C TYR A 201 -18.42 13.89 9.27
N VAL A 202 -17.62 13.56 8.26
CA VAL A 202 -18.13 13.14 6.95
C VAL A 202 -18.15 11.62 6.92
N GLU A 203 -19.34 11.03 7.02
CA GLU A 203 -19.50 9.58 7.12
C GLU A 203 -19.24 8.86 5.79
N HIS A 204 -19.77 9.41 4.70
CA HIS A 204 -19.61 8.91 3.34
C HIS A 204 -18.51 9.69 2.60
N ALA A 205 -17.33 9.75 3.23
CA ALA A 205 -16.19 10.48 2.72
C ALA A 205 -15.49 9.70 1.60
N ARG A 206 -15.27 10.37 0.47
CA ARG A 206 -14.23 10.04 -0.51
C ARG A 206 -13.02 10.92 -0.25
N HIS A 207 -11.84 10.38 -0.55
CA HIS A 207 -10.59 11.12 -0.53
C HIS A 207 -10.26 11.50 -1.97
N ILE A 208 -10.48 12.78 -2.32
CA ILE A 208 -10.20 13.31 -3.65
C ILE A 208 -9.04 14.27 -3.54
N GLU A 209 -8.05 14.14 -4.40
CA GLU A 209 -6.87 14.99 -4.37
C GLU A 209 -6.57 15.54 -5.75
N VAL A 210 -5.98 16.75 -5.81
CA VAL A 210 -5.68 17.43 -7.06
C VAL A 210 -4.17 17.57 -7.22
N GLN A 211 -3.63 17.00 -8.29
CA GLN A 211 -2.24 17.20 -8.67
C GLN A 211 -2.04 18.65 -9.12
N VAL A 212 -1.10 19.35 -8.49
CA VAL A 212 -0.66 20.68 -8.91
C VAL A 212 0.80 20.68 -9.32
N PHE A 213 1.16 21.62 -10.18
CA PHE A 213 2.55 21.90 -10.52
C PHE A 213 2.77 23.41 -10.61
N GLY A 214 3.65 23.94 -9.76
CA GLY A 214 3.90 25.38 -9.65
C GLY A 214 5.27 25.81 -10.19
N ASP A 215 5.35 27.04 -10.68
CA ASP A 215 6.59 27.60 -11.26
C ASP A 215 7.49 28.34 -10.25
N GLY A 216 7.04 28.51 -8.99
CA GLY A 216 7.77 29.28 -7.98
C GLY A 216 7.67 30.80 -8.12
N LYS A 217 6.87 31.29 -9.09
CA LYS A 217 6.73 32.71 -9.45
C LYS A 217 5.27 33.18 -9.40
N GLY A 218 4.32 32.25 -9.30
CA GLY A 218 2.90 32.53 -9.08
C GLY A 218 1.97 31.81 -10.04
N TYR A 219 2.49 31.11 -11.06
CA TYR A 219 1.67 30.27 -11.94
C TYR A 219 1.60 28.84 -11.40
N VAL A 220 0.39 28.29 -11.34
CA VAL A 220 0.15 26.89 -10.96
C VAL A 220 -0.77 26.21 -11.97
N ALA A 221 -0.30 25.09 -12.52
CA ALA A 221 -1.12 24.19 -13.32
C ALA A 221 -1.79 23.12 -12.45
N THR A 222 -3.01 22.74 -12.81
CA THR A 222 -3.76 21.61 -12.22
C THR A 222 -3.79 20.45 -13.22
N LEU A 223 -3.23 19.30 -12.87
CA LEU A 223 -3.02 18.16 -13.78
C LEU A 223 -4.11 17.09 -13.68
N GLY A 224 -5.14 17.33 -12.89
CA GLY A 224 -6.29 16.44 -12.70
C GLY A 224 -6.46 16.00 -11.25
N GLU A 225 -7.60 15.39 -10.98
CA GLU A 225 -7.90 14.77 -9.69
C GLU A 225 -7.59 13.28 -9.67
N ARG A 226 -7.32 12.74 -8.49
CA ARG A 226 -7.27 11.31 -8.21
C ARG A 226 -8.26 10.97 -7.11
N ASP A 227 -8.94 9.85 -7.24
CA ASP A 227 -9.68 9.24 -6.14
C ASP A 227 -8.77 8.25 -5.42
N CYS A 228 -8.50 8.54 -4.15
CA CYS A 228 -7.66 7.73 -3.27
C CYS A 228 -8.46 7.14 -2.11
N SER A 229 -9.78 6.96 -2.26
CA SER A 229 -10.68 6.56 -1.17
C SER A 229 -10.48 5.12 -0.70
N VAL A 230 -9.88 4.26 -1.52
CA VAL A 230 -9.60 2.86 -1.14
C VAL A 230 -8.40 2.83 -0.20
N GLN A 231 -8.67 2.95 1.10
CA GLN A 231 -7.66 3.06 2.15
C GLN A 231 -7.89 2.05 3.26
N ARG A 232 -6.79 1.57 3.85
CA ARG A 232 -6.79 0.68 5.02
C ARG A 232 -6.01 1.35 6.13
N ARG A 233 -6.66 1.64 7.27
CA ARG A 233 -6.02 2.37 8.40
C ARG A 233 -5.30 3.65 7.94
N ASN A 234 -5.95 4.41 7.05
CA ASN A 234 -5.44 5.64 6.42
C ASN A 234 -4.25 5.44 5.45
N GLN A 235 -3.92 4.21 5.08
CA GLN A 235 -2.94 3.90 4.04
C GLN A 235 -3.66 3.65 2.72
N LYS A 236 -3.32 4.42 1.68
CA LYS A 236 -3.89 4.27 0.33
C LYS A 236 -3.43 2.94 -0.29
N VAL A 237 -4.36 2.21 -0.92
CA VAL A 237 -4.11 0.86 -1.47
C VAL A 237 -4.38 0.83 -2.98
N ILE A 238 -5.44 1.51 -3.42
CA ILE A 238 -5.84 1.61 -4.83
C ILE A 238 -6.21 3.07 -5.11
N GLU A 239 -5.74 3.59 -6.24
CA GLU A 239 -6.02 4.95 -6.70
C GLU A 239 -6.48 4.93 -8.16
N GLU A 240 -7.39 5.83 -8.52
CA GLU A 240 -7.90 5.94 -9.89
C GLU A 240 -8.05 7.40 -10.35
N THR A 241 -7.90 7.63 -11.66
CA THR A 241 -8.15 8.93 -12.29
C THR A 241 -8.71 8.76 -13.71
N PRO A 242 -9.66 9.61 -14.15
CA PRO A 242 -10.38 10.62 -13.38
C PRO A 242 -11.24 10.03 -12.25
N ALA A 243 -11.56 10.83 -11.22
CA ALA A 243 -12.39 10.34 -10.12
C ALA A 243 -13.81 9.99 -10.60
N PRO A 244 -14.34 8.80 -10.26
CA PRO A 244 -15.64 8.35 -10.76
C PRO A 244 -16.77 9.20 -10.18
N PHE A 245 -17.83 9.42 -10.97
CA PHE A 245 -19.08 10.09 -10.57
C PHE A 245 -18.92 11.49 -9.94
N LEU A 246 -17.86 12.21 -10.29
CA LEU A 246 -17.68 13.60 -9.88
C LEU A 246 -18.22 14.54 -10.97
N HIS A 247 -19.22 15.37 -10.61
CA HIS A 247 -19.80 16.36 -11.53
C HIS A 247 -18.73 17.34 -12.04
N VAL A 248 -18.90 17.80 -13.28
CA VAL A 248 -17.96 18.74 -13.92
C VAL A 248 -17.76 20.01 -13.09
N LYS A 249 -18.85 20.58 -12.55
CA LYS A 249 -18.78 21.79 -11.71
C LYS A 249 -17.96 21.57 -10.44
N THR A 250 -18.13 20.43 -9.78
CA THR A 250 -17.37 20.10 -8.56
C THR A 250 -15.90 19.89 -8.89
N ARG A 251 -15.59 19.24 -10.01
CA ARG A 251 -14.21 19.08 -10.50
C ARG A 251 -13.54 20.42 -10.79
N GLU A 252 -14.22 21.32 -11.49
CA GLU A 252 -13.74 22.68 -11.75
C GLU A 252 -13.49 23.47 -10.45
N ALA A 253 -14.40 23.33 -9.48
CA ALA A 253 -14.25 23.95 -8.17
C ALA A 253 -13.06 23.39 -7.37
N LEU A 254 -12.84 22.07 -7.39
CA LEU A 254 -11.67 21.42 -6.80
C LEU A 254 -10.37 21.94 -7.42
N PHE A 255 -10.31 22.01 -8.76
CA PHE A 255 -9.14 22.54 -9.46
C PHE A 255 -8.88 24.01 -9.14
N SER A 256 -9.94 24.83 -9.14
CA SER A 256 -9.83 26.25 -8.79
C SER A 256 -9.33 26.44 -7.35
N ALA A 257 -9.87 25.68 -6.40
CA ALA A 257 -9.46 25.74 -5.00
C ALA A 257 -7.99 25.32 -4.81
N ALA A 258 -7.59 24.20 -5.42
CA ALA A 258 -6.21 23.71 -5.35
C ALA A 258 -5.21 24.71 -5.98
N ARG A 259 -5.57 25.25 -7.15
CA ARG A 259 -4.76 26.26 -7.84
C ARG A 259 -4.60 27.52 -7.00
N THR A 260 -5.70 28.12 -6.57
CA THR A 260 -5.71 29.38 -5.80
C THR A 260 -4.87 29.25 -4.53
N LEU A 261 -5.01 28.13 -3.81
CA LEU A 261 -4.23 27.88 -2.60
C LEU A 261 -2.72 27.89 -2.87
N CYS A 262 -2.28 27.18 -3.91
CA CYS A 262 -0.87 27.10 -4.28
C CYS A 262 -0.32 28.38 -4.92
N GLU A 263 -1.14 29.12 -5.69
CA GLU A 263 -0.77 30.43 -6.24
C GLU A 263 -0.51 31.45 -5.12
N SER A 264 -1.28 31.39 -4.03
CA SER A 264 -1.17 32.31 -2.88
C SER A 264 0.21 32.30 -2.21
N VAL A 265 0.93 31.18 -2.30
CA VAL A 265 2.29 31.00 -1.76
C VAL A 265 3.35 30.91 -2.85
N LYS A 266 3.00 31.16 -4.12
CA LYS A 266 3.89 31.00 -5.29
C LYS A 266 4.57 29.62 -5.29
N TYR A 267 3.76 28.58 -5.12
CA TYR A 267 4.23 27.21 -5.00
C TYR A 267 5.18 26.80 -6.15
N LEU A 268 6.15 25.94 -5.85
CA LEU A 268 7.18 25.47 -6.78
C LEU A 268 7.15 23.95 -6.88
N SER A 269 7.34 23.43 -8.10
CA SER A 269 7.44 21.99 -8.40
C SER A 269 6.11 21.26 -8.21
N ALA A 270 6.16 19.94 -8.03
CA ALA A 270 4.99 19.10 -7.82
C ALA A 270 4.43 19.24 -6.39
N GLY A 271 3.11 19.23 -6.26
CA GLY A 271 2.40 19.15 -4.98
C GLY A 271 1.03 18.54 -5.18
N THR A 272 0.37 18.17 -4.09
CA THR A 272 -1.01 17.68 -4.16
C THR A 272 -1.85 18.29 -3.07
N VAL A 273 -3.01 18.84 -3.44
CA VAL A 273 -4.00 19.36 -2.51
C VAL A 273 -5.05 18.29 -2.28
N GLU A 274 -5.17 17.81 -1.04
CA GLU A 274 -6.09 16.73 -0.66
C GLU A 274 -7.39 17.31 -0.10
N PHE A 275 -8.50 16.64 -0.43
CA PHE A 275 -9.84 17.01 -0.02
C PHE A 275 -10.63 15.80 0.48
N VAL A 276 -11.47 16.04 1.48
CA VAL A 276 -12.57 15.15 1.84
C VAL A 276 -13.78 15.55 1.01
N TYR A 277 -14.31 14.63 0.21
CA TYR A 277 -15.53 14.81 -0.56
C TYR A 277 -16.67 14.03 0.08
N ASP A 278 -17.74 14.72 0.46
CA ASP A 278 -18.96 14.11 0.98
C ASP A 278 -19.87 13.71 -0.18
N THR A 279 -20.05 12.41 -0.41
CA THR A 279 -20.89 11.92 -1.51
C THR A 279 -22.38 12.21 -1.32
N GLN A 280 -22.82 12.56 -0.10
CA GLN A 280 -24.23 12.83 0.17
C GLN A 280 -24.59 14.29 -0.09
N SER A 281 -23.76 15.23 0.38
CA SER A 281 -23.97 16.68 0.15
C SER A 281 -23.31 17.20 -1.13
N GLU A 282 -22.51 16.35 -1.79
CA GLU A 282 -21.67 16.68 -2.95
C GLU A 282 -20.71 17.87 -2.69
N GLN A 283 -20.35 18.09 -1.42
CA GLN A 283 -19.42 19.14 -1.00
C GLN A 283 -18.02 18.55 -0.78
N PHE A 284 -16.99 19.35 -1.01
CA PHE A 284 -15.61 19.00 -0.69
C PHE A 284 -15.03 19.98 0.33
N TYR A 285 -14.05 19.50 1.08
CA TYR A 285 -13.40 20.25 2.15
C TYR A 285 -11.90 19.96 2.14
N PHE A 286 -11.08 21.00 2.25
CA PHE A 286 -9.63 20.89 2.30
C PHE A 286 -9.17 20.06 3.50
N LEU A 287 -8.22 19.16 3.25
CA LEU A 287 -7.61 18.29 4.23
C LEU A 287 -6.16 18.72 4.52
N GLU A 288 -5.30 18.65 3.49
CA GLU A 288 -3.89 19.00 3.59
C GLU A 288 -3.27 19.26 2.21
N VAL A 289 -2.03 19.75 2.20
CA VAL A 289 -1.20 19.80 0.99
C VAL A 289 0.03 18.92 1.22
N ASN A 290 0.22 17.94 0.35
CA ASN A 290 1.46 17.17 0.29
C ASN A 290 2.47 17.97 -0.54
N THR A 291 3.55 18.41 0.11
CA THR A 291 4.57 19.30 -0.46
C THR A 291 5.67 18.51 -1.19
N ARG A 292 5.25 17.53 -2.00
CA ARG A 292 6.11 16.60 -2.72
C ARG A 292 5.33 15.88 -3.83
N LEU A 293 6.06 15.08 -4.61
CA LEU A 293 5.45 14.05 -5.45
C LEU A 293 4.77 12.98 -4.58
N GLN A 294 3.74 12.32 -5.09
CA GLN A 294 3.04 11.24 -4.41
C GLN A 294 3.23 9.89 -5.12
N VAL A 295 2.97 8.80 -4.42
CA VAL A 295 3.14 7.42 -4.90
C VAL A 295 2.30 7.17 -6.16
N GLU A 296 1.07 7.68 -6.12
CA GLU A 296 0.00 7.60 -7.12
C GLU A 296 0.14 8.57 -8.29
N HIS A 297 1.26 9.31 -8.42
CA HIS A 297 1.47 10.20 -9.57
C HIS A 297 1.39 9.48 -10.92
N GLY A 298 1.71 8.17 -10.95
CA GLY A 298 1.71 7.36 -12.16
C GLY A 298 0.37 7.34 -12.89
N VAL A 299 -0.77 7.31 -12.19
CA VAL A 299 -2.09 7.34 -12.85
C VAL A 299 -2.34 8.68 -13.54
N THR A 300 -1.85 9.78 -12.96
CA THR A 300 -1.93 11.11 -13.58
C THR A 300 -1.06 11.17 -14.83
N GLU A 301 0.16 10.64 -14.79
CA GLU A 301 1.04 10.56 -15.96
C GLU A 301 0.40 9.76 -17.11
N GLU A 302 -0.23 8.62 -16.80
CA GLU A 302 -0.91 7.79 -17.80
C GLU A 302 -1.98 8.55 -18.57
N VAL A 303 -2.88 9.26 -17.87
CA VAL A 303 -3.98 9.98 -18.55
C VAL A 303 -3.58 11.31 -19.16
N SER A 304 -2.52 11.95 -18.64
CA SER A 304 -2.07 13.28 -19.10
C SER A 304 -0.98 13.23 -20.18
N GLY A 305 -0.20 12.14 -20.25
CA GLY A 305 0.99 12.03 -21.09
C GLY A 305 2.20 12.82 -20.59
N ILE A 306 2.12 13.41 -19.39
CA ILE A 306 3.22 14.16 -18.76
C ILE A 306 4.14 13.19 -18.01
N ASP A 307 5.46 13.44 -18.11
CA ASP A 307 6.44 12.90 -17.16
C ASP A 307 6.66 13.93 -16.04
N LEU A 308 6.05 13.69 -14.88
CA LEU A 308 6.08 14.61 -13.73
C LEU A 308 7.49 14.76 -13.17
N VAL A 309 8.28 13.68 -13.15
CA VAL A 309 9.67 13.73 -12.70
C VAL A 309 10.50 14.60 -13.66
N ARG A 310 10.30 14.46 -14.98
CA ARG A 310 10.94 15.34 -15.96
C ARG A 310 10.58 16.80 -15.71
N TRP A 311 9.30 17.10 -15.48
CA TRP A 311 8.85 18.46 -15.16
C TRP A 311 9.49 19.01 -13.88
N MET A 312 9.58 18.21 -12.82
CA MET A 312 10.27 18.60 -11.58
C MET A 312 11.73 18.98 -11.87
N ILE A 313 12.44 18.17 -12.67
CA ILE A 313 13.85 18.41 -13.02
C ILE A 313 14.01 19.66 -13.91
N THR A 314 13.20 19.83 -14.95
CA THR A 314 13.30 20.99 -15.85
C THR A 314 12.92 22.29 -15.15
N GLN A 315 11.92 22.24 -14.26
CA GLN A 315 11.55 23.38 -13.42
C GLN A 315 12.67 23.75 -12.45
N ALA A 316 13.30 22.76 -11.79
CA ALA A 316 14.43 23.00 -10.89
C ALA A 316 15.66 23.55 -11.62
N TYR A 317 15.85 23.21 -12.90
CA TYR A 317 16.88 23.81 -13.76
C TYR A 317 16.55 25.27 -14.18
N GLY A 318 15.30 25.71 -14.01
CA GLY A 318 14.85 27.08 -14.26
C GLY A 318 14.09 27.30 -15.57
N HIS A 319 13.76 26.24 -16.32
CA HIS A 319 13.03 26.37 -17.59
C HIS A 319 12.10 25.18 -17.87
N ASN A 320 10.79 25.42 -17.76
CA ASN A 320 9.76 24.45 -18.15
C ASN A 320 8.61 25.15 -18.94
N PRO A 321 8.74 25.36 -20.26
CA PRO A 321 7.72 26.03 -21.06
C PRO A 321 6.43 25.21 -21.18
N GLU A 322 6.54 23.87 -21.16
CA GLU A 322 5.40 22.93 -21.25
C GLU A 322 4.37 23.17 -20.14
N LEU A 323 4.81 23.66 -18.97
CA LEU A 323 3.95 24.01 -17.85
C LEU A 323 2.87 25.04 -18.23
N TYR A 324 3.26 26.09 -18.98
CA TYR A 324 2.35 27.19 -19.34
C TYR A 324 1.42 26.83 -20.50
N GLU A 325 1.81 25.85 -21.32
CA GLU A 325 1.03 25.38 -22.46
C GLU A 325 0.04 24.27 -22.06
N TYR A 326 0.24 23.66 -20.89
CA TYR A 326 -0.56 22.53 -20.44
C TYR A 326 -2.03 22.92 -20.22
N LYS A 327 -2.89 22.12 -20.85
CA LYS A 327 -4.35 22.14 -20.63
C LYS A 327 -4.77 20.75 -20.21
N HIS A 328 -5.42 20.67 -19.05
CA HIS A 328 -5.88 19.40 -18.54
C HIS A 328 -6.95 18.79 -19.45
N MET A 329 -6.57 17.75 -20.19
CA MET A 329 -7.42 16.96 -21.08
C MET A 329 -7.05 15.47 -20.91
N PRO A 330 -7.56 14.80 -19.85
CA PRO A 330 -7.20 13.42 -19.57
C PRO A 330 -7.74 12.50 -20.68
N HIS A 331 -6.91 11.58 -21.15
CA HIS A 331 -7.29 10.58 -22.15
C HIS A 331 -7.47 9.22 -21.48
N GLY A 332 -8.71 8.72 -21.48
CA GLY A 332 -9.05 7.44 -20.86
C GLY A 332 -9.11 7.50 -19.33
N HIS A 333 -8.91 6.35 -18.71
CA HIS A 333 -8.98 6.14 -17.27
C HIS A 333 -7.83 5.23 -16.84
N SER A 334 -7.17 5.60 -15.74
CA SER A 334 -6.03 4.87 -15.19
C SER A 334 -6.28 4.46 -13.74
N ILE A 335 -5.87 3.24 -13.41
CA ILE A 335 -6.00 2.65 -12.08
C ILE A 335 -4.62 2.15 -11.66
N GLN A 336 -4.24 2.42 -10.41
CA GLN A 336 -3.06 1.89 -9.78
C GLN A 336 -3.46 1.02 -8.58
N VAL A 337 -2.76 -0.10 -8.41
CA VAL A 337 -2.78 -0.88 -7.18
C VAL A 337 -1.37 -0.95 -6.59
N ARG A 338 -1.27 -0.90 -5.26
CA ARG A 338 -0.01 -1.03 -4.52
C ARG A 338 0.18 -2.45 -4.02
N VAL A 339 1.16 -3.14 -4.59
CA VAL A 339 1.54 -4.49 -4.15
C VAL A 339 2.50 -4.36 -2.97
N TYR A 340 2.08 -4.92 -1.83
CA TYR A 340 2.80 -4.94 -0.57
C TYR A 340 3.24 -6.36 -0.24
N ALA A 341 4.45 -6.47 0.32
CA ALA A 341 4.94 -7.64 1.02
C ALA A 341 4.29 -7.75 2.41
N GLU A 342 3.01 -8.11 2.44
CA GLU A 342 2.17 -8.24 3.63
C GLU A 342 1.25 -9.46 3.49
N ASP A 343 0.88 -10.09 4.61
CA ASP A 343 -0.09 -11.19 4.67
C ASP A 343 -1.48 -10.64 5.09
N PRO A 344 -2.46 -10.46 4.17
CA PRO A 344 -3.77 -9.93 4.51
C PRO A 344 -4.56 -10.76 5.53
N MET A 345 -4.28 -12.07 5.61
CA MET A 345 -4.95 -12.99 6.53
C MET A 345 -4.39 -12.90 7.95
N LYS A 346 -3.17 -12.37 8.11
CA LYS A 346 -2.54 -12.11 9.41
C LYS A 346 -2.49 -10.63 9.75
N ASN A 347 -3.61 -9.93 9.57
CA ASN A 347 -3.73 -8.50 9.82
C ASN A 347 -2.69 -7.67 9.07
N PHE A 348 -2.30 -8.11 7.87
CA PHE A 348 -1.30 -7.47 7.01
C PHE A 348 0.05 -7.36 7.72
N GLN A 349 0.44 -8.44 8.38
CA GLN A 349 1.78 -8.55 8.93
C GLN A 349 2.80 -8.45 7.78
N PRO A 350 3.85 -7.62 7.90
CA PRO A 350 4.91 -7.54 6.90
C PRO A 350 5.54 -8.91 6.66
N SER A 351 5.80 -9.21 5.39
CA SER A 351 6.44 -10.43 4.92
C SER A 351 7.82 -10.10 4.36
N SER A 352 8.83 -10.88 4.72
CA SER A 352 10.22 -10.64 4.35
C SER A 352 10.87 -11.96 3.97
N GLY A 353 11.89 -11.90 3.12
CA GLY A 353 12.57 -13.07 2.59
C GLY A 353 12.93 -12.95 1.12
N VAL A 354 13.45 -14.04 0.58
CA VAL A 354 13.93 -14.11 -0.81
C VAL A 354 12.76 -14.31 -1.76
N LEU A 355 12.70 -13.48 -2.79
CA LEU A 355 11.80 -13.64 -3.91
C LEU A 355 12.31 -14.75 -4.83
N THR A 356 11.64 -15.90 -4.80
CA THR A 356 12.01 -17.08 -5.59
C THR A 356 11.57 -16.98 -7.04
N HIS A 357 10.55 -16.16 -7.32
CA HIS A 357 10.11 -15.84 -8.66
C HIS A 357 9.41 -14.48 -8.68
N VAL A 358 9.72 -13.66 -9.67
CA VAL A 358 9.04 -12.38 -9.93
C VAL A 358 8.71 -12.32 -11.42
N HIS A 359 7.42 -12.23 -11.71
CA HIS A 359 6.87 -12.04 -13.05
C HIS A 359 5.74 -11.03 -12.97
N PHE A 360 5.84 -9.94 -13.72
CA PHE A 360 4.76 -8.96 -13.82
C PHE A 360 4.00 -9.15 -15.13
N ALA A 361 2.71 -8.86 -15.11
CA ALA A 361 1.88 -8.90 -16.31
C ALA A 361 2.48 -8.04 -17.45
N PRO A 362 2.48 -8.54 -18.69
CA PRO A 362 2.96 -7.78 -19.84
C PRO A 362 2.02 -6.61 -20.17
N SER A 363 2.54 -5.63 -20.91
CA SER A 363 1.73 -4.53 -21.48
C SER A 363 1.00 -3.62 -20.47
N ILE A 364 1.45 -3.62 -19.22
CA ILE A 364 1.07 -2.63 -18.20
C ILE A 364 2.29 -1.85 -17.75
N ARG A 365 2.08 -0.69 -17.14
CA ARG A 365 3.16 0.04 -16.48
C ARG A 365 3.39 -0.57 -15.10
N VAL A 366 4.64 -0.92 -14.82
CA VAL A 366 5.07 -1.42 -13.52
C VAL A 366 6.18 -0.54 -13.00
N ASP A 367 5.92 0.11 -11.88
CA ASP A 367 6.93 0.84 -11.12
C ASP A 367 7.31 -0.06 -9.94
N SER A 368 8.52 -0.64 -9.97
CA SER A 368 9.00 -1.59 -8.96
C SER A 368 10.53 -1.51 -8.81
N PHE A 369 11.05 -2.11 -7.75
CA PHE A 369 12.48 -2.33 -7.49
C PHE A 369 12.84 -3.79 -7.27
N ILE A 370 11.88 -4.71 -7.41
CA ILE A 370 12.07 -6.13 -7.10
C ILE A 370 12.39 -6.97 -8.34
N GLU A 371 13.19 -8.01 -8.14
CA GLU A 371 13.51 -9.01 -9.15
C GLU A 371 13.70 -10.40 -8.51
N THR A 372 13.73 -11.44 -9.34
CA THR A 372 13.96 -12.81 -8.86
C THR A 372 15.35 -12.89 -8.20
N GLY A 373 15.39 -13.38 -6.97
CA GLY A 373 16.61 -13.48 -6.15
C GLY A 373 16.75 -12.36 -5.11
N LEU A 374 15.99 -11.26 -5.20
CA LEU A 374 16.06 -10.18 -4.22
C LEU A 374 15.56 -10.64 -2.85
N ASN A 375 16.28 -10.27 -1.79
CA ASN A 375 15.81 -10.43 -0.41
C ASN A 375 15.07 -9.17 0.06
N VAL A 376 13.74 -9.26 0.23
CA VAL A 376 12.91 -8.19 0.78
C VAL A 376 13.13 -8.10 2.28
N SER A 377 13.63 -6.95 2.76
CA SER A 377 13.89 -6.71 4.19
C SER A 377 12.67 -6.12 4.92
N SER A 378 12.67 -6.21 6.25
CA SER A 378 11.65 -5.61 7.12
C SER A 378 12.03 -4.22 7.66
N PHE A 379 13.10 -3.60 7.14
CA PHE A 379 13.60 -2.32 7.66
C PHE A 379 12.79 -1.10 7.20
N TYR A 380 12.06 -1.23 6.10
CA TYR A 380 11.40 -0.11 5.41
C TYR A 380 9.93 -0.44 5.12
N ASP A 381 9.26 0.48 4.42
CA ASP A 381 7.91 0.29 3.90
C ASP A 381 7.82 -1.00 3.04
N PRO A 382 6.77 -1.83 3.23
CA PRO A 382 6.64 -3.11 2.54
C PRO A 382 6.09 -2.99 1.10
N MET A 383 5.89 -1.80 0.53
CA MET A 383 5.44 -1.69 -0.87
C MET A 383 6.57 -2.13 -1.80
N ILE A 384 6.31 -3.13 -2.63
CA ILE A 384 7.30 -3.74 -3.54
C ILE A 384 7.06 -3.40 -5.01
N ALA A 385 5.83 -3.09 -5.39
CA ALA A 385 5.49 -2.69 -6.76
C ALA A 385 4.21 -1.86 -6.81
N LYS A 386 4.08 -1.07 -7.87
CA LYS A 386 2.84 -0.45 -8.30
C LYS A 386 2.49 -1.00 -9.67
N LEU A 387 1.32 -1.61 -9.79
CA LEU A 387 0.77 -2.02 -11.09
C LEU A 387 -0.16 -0.92 -11.55
N ILE A 388 0.10 -0.36 -12.72
CA ILE A 388 -0.62 0.78 -13.27
C ILE A 388 -1.16 0.39 -14.64
N VAL A 389 -2.47 0.52 -14.81
CA VAL A 389 -3.14 0.27 -16.10
C VAL A 389 -3.81 1.53 -16.60
N LYS A 390 -3.97 1.61 -17.91
CA LYS A 390 -4.73 2.66 -18.59
C LYS A 390 -5.55 2.02 -19.70
N GLU A 391 -6.79 2.44 -19.81
CA GLU A 391 -7.71 2.10 -20.90
C GLU A 391 -8.62 3.28 -21.24
N ASN A 392 -9.39 3.16 -22.34
CA ASN A 392 -10.29 4.24 -22.78
C ASN A 392 -11.46 4.49 -21.84
N THR A 393 -11.89 3.47 -21.08
CA THR A 393 -12.99 3.57 -20.11
C THR A 393 -12.58 2.94 -18.79
N ARG A 394 -13.29 3.30 -17.72
CA ARG A 394 -13.06 2.76 -16.38
C ARG A 394 -13.32 1.26 -16.33
N GLU A 395 -14.36 0.78 -17.00
CA GLU A 395 -14.72 -0.65 -17.06
C GLU A 395 -13.61 -1.47 -17.71
N ASN A 396 -13.04 -0.96 -18.81
CA ASN A 396 -11.91 -1.60 -19.49
C ASN A 396 -10.65 -1.56 -18.62
N ALA A 397 -10.41 -0.46 -17.90
CA ALA A 397 -9.28 -0.35 -16.98
C ALA A 397 -9.40 -1.35 -15.82
N LEU A 398 -10.62 -1.54 -15.27
CA LEU A 398 -10.90 -2.54 -14.24
C LEU A 398 -10.67 -3.96 -14.76
N ALA A 399 -11.17 -4.29 -15.95
CA ALA A 399 -10.96 -5.60 -16.57
C ALA A 399 -9.46 -5.87 -16.82
N LYS A 400 -8.72 -4.86 -17.31
CA LYS A 400 -7.27 -4.96 -17.52
C LYS A 400 -6.50 -5.09 -16.21
N MET A 401 -6.89 -4.37 -15.16
CA MET A 401 -6.27 -4.51 -13.84
C MET A 401 -6.51 -5.91 -13.27
N ALA A 402 -7.74 -6.43 -13.38
CA ALA A 402 -8.06 -7.79 -12.93
C ALA A 402 -7.22 -8.84 -13.67
N GLN A 403 -7.05 -8.70 -14.99
CA GLN A 403 -6.19 -9.59 -15.77
C GLN A 403 -4.70 -9.45 -15.36
N ALA A 404 -4.23 -8.22 -15.17
CA ALA A 404 -2.84 -7.96 -14.78
C ALA A 404 -2.49 -8.52 -13.39
N ILE A 405 -3.42 -8.46 -12.44
CA ILE A 405 -3.27 -9.08 -11.12
C ILE A 405 -3.16 -10.61 -11.27
N LYS A 406 -4.01 -11.23 -12.10
CA LYS A 406 -4.00 -12.69 -12.35
C LYS A 406 -2.71 -13.17 -13.04
N GLU A 407 -2.15 -12.36 -13.92
CA GLU A 407 -0.91 -12.68 -14.66
C GLU A 407 0.36 -12.35 -13.87
N THR A 408 0.28 -11.52 -12.83
CA THR A 408 1.43 -11.19 -11.98
C THR A 408 1.68 -12.30 -10.96
N ARG A 409 2.94 -12.74 -10.84
CA ARG A 409 3.40 -13.69 -9.81
C ARG A 409 4.59 -13.14 -9.05
N ILE A 410 4.50 -13.20 -7.74
CA ILE A 410 5.59 -12.87 -6.81
C ILE A 410 5.61 -14.00 -5.77
N ASP A 411 6.57 -14.90 -5.89
CA ASP A 411 6.66 -16.11 -5.06
C ASP A 411 7.84 -16.03 -4.09
N GLY A 412 7.72 -16.69 -2.93
CA GLY A 412 8.77 -16.76 -1.89
C GLY A 412 8.42 -16.01 -0.61
N ILE A 413 7.51 -15.03 -0.69
CA ILE A 413 6.92 -14.32 0.44
C ILE A 413 5.42 -14.14 0.23
N GLU A 414 4.70 -13.81 1.30
CA GLU A 414 3.29 -13.41 1.22
C GLU A 414 3.16 -11.99 0.65
N THR A 415 2.14 -11.80 -0.19
CA THR A 415 1.80 -10.47 -0.73
C THR A 415 0.31 -10.20 -0.63
N ASN A 416 -0.07 -8.94 -0.75
CA ASN A 416 -1.47 -8.54 -0.80
C ASN A 416 -2.12 -8.69 -2.20
N LEU A 417 -1.47 -9.35 -3.17
CA LEU A 417 -1.91 -9.35 -4.57
C LEU A 417 -3.33 -9.91 -4.76
N ASP A 418 -3.64 -11.03 -4.13
CA ASP A 418 -5.00 -11.63 -4.16
C ASP A 418 -6.05 -10.75 -3.48
N TYR A 419 -5.65 -10.04 -2.41
CA TYR A 419 -6.50 -9.07 -1.73
C TYR A 419 -6.86 -7.90 -2.65
N LEU A 420 -5.89 -7.38 -3.42
CA LEU A 420 -6.12 -6.36 -4.43
C LEU A 420 -7.07 -6.87 -5.52
N GLY A 421 -6.88 -8.12 -5.99
CA GLY A 421 -7.75 -8.76 -6.96
C GLY A 421 -9.20 -8.86 -6.48
N ALA A 422 -9.40 -9.24 -5.22
CA ALA A 422 -10.72 -9.31 -4.60
C ALA A 422 -11.39 -7.93 -4.48
N ILE A 423 -10.63 -6.87 -4.19
CA ILE A 423 -11.17 -5.50 -4.17
C ILE A 423 -11.57 -5.06 -5.58
N VAL A 424 -10.70 -5.25 -6.57
CA VAL A 424 -10.94 -4.85 -7.96
C VAL A 424 -12.19 -5.56 -8.51
N ALA A 425 -12.38 -6.83 -8.18
CA ALA A 425 -13.56 -7.60 -8.57
C ALA A 425 -14.84 -7.26 -7.77
N GLY A 426 -14.72 -6.55 -6.64
CA GLY A 426 -15.83 -6.31 -5.73
C GLY A 426 -16.83 -5.26 -6.22
N ASP A 427 -18.12 -5.50 -5.98
CA ASP A 427 -19.24 -4.67 -6.46
C ASP A 427 -19.13 -3.18 -6.09
N VAL A 428 -18.62 -2.87 -4.90
CA VAL A 428 -18.48 -1.48 -4.43
C VAL A 428 -17.49 -0.71 -5.27
N PHE A 429 -16.33 -1.31 -5.57
CA PHE A 429 -15.29 -0.68 -6.38
C PHE A 429 -15.68 -0.68 -7.86
N GLN A 430 -16.25 -1.77 -8.37
CA GLN A 430 -16.82 -1.82 -9.72
C GLN A 430 -17.86 -0.70 -9.94
N ALA A 431 -18.71 -0.43 -8.96
CA ALA A 431 -19.70 0.64 -9.01
C ALA A 431 -19.14 2.05 -8.72
N GLY A 432 -17.85 2.21 -8.42
CA GLY A 432 -17.20 3.48 -8.06
C GLY A 432 -17.81 4.16 -6.84
N LYS A 433 -18.29 3.36 -5.87
CA LYS A 433 -18.96 3.80 -4.64
C LYS A 433 -18.09 3.64 -3.39
N GLN A 434 -16.78 3.47 -3.57
CA GLN A 434 -15.84 3.40 -2.46
C GLN A 434 -15.89 4.66 -1.58
N THR A 435 -15.68 4.47 -0.29
CA THR A 435 -15.45 5.54 0.69
C THR A 435 -14.17 5.21 1.46
N THR A 436 -13.64 6.16 2.23
CA THR A 436 -12.46 5.95 3.09
C THR A 436 -12.66 4.86 4.15
N LYS A 437 -13.91 4.46 4.42
CA LYS A 437 -14.25 3.35 5.31
C LYS A 437 -14.45 2.01 4.62
N PHE A 438 -14.44 1.96 3.29
CA PHE A 438 -14.79 0.77 2.51
C PHE A 438 -14.02 -0.47 2.96
N LEU A 439 -12.70 -0.37 3.11
CA LEU A 439 -11.88 -1.53 3.50
C LEU A 439 -12.04 -1.96 4.96
N ASN A 440 -12.69 -1.16 5.81
CA ASN A 440 -12.97 -1.55 7.20
C ASN A 440 -14.07 -2.62 7.31
N THR A 441 -14.96 -2.68 6.31
CA THR A 441 -16.05 -3.66 6.25
C THR A 441 -15.88 -4.68 5.12
N PHE A 442 -14.88 -4.48 4.27
CA PHE A 442 -14.52 -5.42 3.21
C PHE A 442 -14.09 -6.77 3.80
N ARG A 443 -14.72 -7.85 3.34
CA ARG A 443 -14.40 -9.22 3.74
C ARG A 443 -13.57 -9.89 2.68
N PHE A 444 -12.33 -10.20 3.02
CA PHE A 444 -11.43 -11.00 2.20
C PHE A 444 -11.49 -12.45 2.66
N ALA A 445 -11.77 -13.37 1.73
CA ALA A 445 -11.87 -14.81 1.99
C ALA A 445 -11.12 -15.57 0.88
N PRO A 446 -9.79 -15.67 0.97
CA PRO A 446 -8.99 -16.39 -0.02
C PRO A 446 -9.20 -17.90 0.11
N GLN A 447 -9.08 -18.60 -1.02
CA GLN A 447 -9.02 -20.06 -1.07
C GLN A 447 -7.67 -20.55 -0.51
N SER A 448 -7.59 -20.59 0.81
CA SER A 448 -6.34 -20.83 1.55
C SER A 448 -6.57 -21.68 2.79
N ILE A 449 -5.47 -22.13 3.37
CA ILE A 449 -5.46 -22.95 4.58
C ILE A 449 -4.42 -22.36 5.52
N ASP A 450 -4.82 -22.10 6.76
CA ASP A 450 -3.90 -21.69 7.80
C ASP A 450 -3.29 -22.90 8.49
N ILE A 451 -1.96 -22.91 8.56
CA ILE A 451 -1.21 -23.92 9.32
C ILE A 451 -1.16 -23.48 10.79
N LEU A 452 -2.09 -23.99 11.60
CA LEU A 452 -2.10 -23.73 13.05
C LEU A 452 -1.00 -24.51 13.77
N ARG A 453 -0.70 -25.72 13.29
CA ARG A 453 0.46 -26.52 13.71
C ARG A 453 1.03 -27.25 12.49
N PRO A 454 2.35 -27.21 12.25
CA PRO A 454 2.94 -27.74 11.02
C PRO A 454 3.01 -29.27 10.94
N GLY A 455 2.91 -29.97 12.07
CA GLY A 455 3.24 -31.40 12.13
C GLY A 455 4.77 -31.63 12.17
N THR A 456 5.21 -32.88 12.10
CA THR A 456 6.64 -33.23 12.12
C THR A 456 7.31 -32.93 10.80
N HIS A 457 6.68 -33.33 9.70
CA HIS A 457 7.15 -33.05 8.35
C HIS A 457 5.95 -33.08 7.42
N THR A 458 5.48 -31.90 7.01
CA THR A 458 4.36 -31.74 6.09
C THR A 458 4.87 -30.99 4.88
N THR A 459 4.78 -31.58 3.69
CA THR A 459 5.33 -31.02 2.46
C THR A 459 4.29 -31.06 1.35
N VAL A 460 4.31 -30.07 0.46
CA VAL A 460 3.55 -30.12 -0.78
C VAL A 460 4.29 -31.06 -1.74
N GLN A 461 3.58 -32.02 -2.32
CA GLN A 461 4.07 -32.95 -3.32
C GLN A 461 3.10 -33.02 -4.50
N ASP A 462 3.57 -33.45 -5.65
CA ASP A 462 2.78 -33.79 -6.83
C ASP A 462 3.34 -35.07 -7.49
N TYR A 463 2.56 -35.70 -8.37
CA TYR A 463 2.96 -36.91 -9.10
C TYR A 463 2.99 -36.63 -10.61
N PRO A 464 4.02 -37.08 -11.37
CA PRO A 464 5.13 -37.94 -10.99
C PRO A 464 6.33 -37.21 -10.36
N GLY A 465 6.16 -35.97 -9.90
CA GLY A 465 7.24 -35.13 -9.43
C GLY A 465 8.08 -34.54 -10.58
N ARG A 466 9.30 -34.10 -10.25
CA ARG A 466 10.27 -33.48 -11.16
C ARG A 466 11.03 -34.53 -12.00
N ILE A 467 10.32 -35.16 -12.91
CA ILE A 467 10.92 -36.07 -13.90
C ILE A 467 11.71 -35.32 -14.98
N GLY A 468 12.65 -36.00 -15.65
CA GLY A 468 13.40 -35.47 -16.79
C GLY A 468 14.75 -34.81 -16.47
N TYR A 469 15.13 -34.74 -15.18
CA TYR A 469 16.36 -34.07 -14.73
C TYR A 469 17.28 -34.99 -13.90
N TRP A 470 17.08 -36.31 -13.99
CA TRP A 470 17.85 -37.29 -13.21
C TRP A 470 19.34 -37.32 -13.60
N ASP A 471 19.62 -37.11 -14.88
CA ASP A 471 20.96 -37.04 -15.46
C ASP A 471 21.79 -35.87 -14.91
N ILE A 472 21.13 -34.78 -14.49
CA ILE A 472 21.75 -33.63 -13.82
C ILE A 472 21.63 -33.68 -12.29
N GLY A 473 21.20 -34.81 -11.72
CA GLY A 473 21.17 -35.04 -10.28
C GLY A 473 19.98 -34.41 -9.54
N VAL A 474 18.93 -33.98 -10.25
CA VAL A 474 17.68 -33.52 -9.62
C VAL A 474 16.75 -34.73 -9.43
N PRO A 475 16.43 -35.12 -8.19
CA PRO A 475 15.52 -36.23 -7.95
C PRO A 475 14.08 -35.82 -8.27
N PRO A 476 13.19 -36.79 -8.57
CA PRO A 476 11.78 -36.50 -8.84
C PRO A 476 11.09 -35.84 -7.63
N SER A 477 11.56 -36.09 -6.41
CA SER A 477 10.74 -35.86 -5.21
C SER A 477 9.39 -36.57 -5.39
N GLY A 478 8.29 -35.83 -5.30
CA GLY A 478 6.95 -36.39 -5.35
C GLY A 478 6.59 -37.12 -4.05
N PRO A 479 5.36 -37.63 -3.96
CA PRO A 479 4.93 -38.39 -2.81
C PRO A 479 5.73 -39.68 -2.71
N TYR A 480 6.15 -40.03 -1.50
CA TYR A 480 6.83 -41.28 -1.23
C TYR A 480 5.92 -42.49 -1.45
N ASP A 481 4.63 -42.36 -1.09
CA ASP A 481 3.57 -43.32 -1.43
C ASP A 481 2.67 -42.75 -2.54
N ASN A 482 3.11 -42.97 -3.78
CA ASN A 482 2.39 -42.56 -4.98
C ASN A 482 0.94 -43.08 -5.04
N LEU A 483 0.68 -44.29 -4.55
CA LEU A 483 -0.63 -44.92 -4.69
C LEU A 483 -1.64 -44.24 -3.76
N SER A 484 -1.29 -44.08 -2.49
CA SER A 484 -2.16 -43.40 -1.52
C SER A 484 -2.39 -41.94 -1.89
N PHE A 485 -1.36 -41.26 -2.41
CA PHE A 485 -1.46 -39.88 -2.86
C PHE A 485 -2.45 -39.72 -4.02
N ARG A 486 -2.27 -40.50 -5.09
CA ARG A 486 -3.17 -40.47 -6.25
C ARG A 486 -4.59 -40.93 -5.91
N TYR A 487 -4.73 -41.89 -4.99
CA TYR A 487 -6.03 -42.32 -4.49
C TYR A 487 -6.74 -41.20 -3.71
N ALA A 488 -6.01 -40.43 -2.89
CA ALA A 488 -6.56 -39.24 -2.23
C ALA A 488 -7.01 -38.18 -3.24
N ASN A 489 -6.21 -37.88 -4.26
CA ASN A 489 -6.60 -36.97 -5.35
C ASN A 489 -7.88 -37.45 -6.06
N ALA A 490 -7.94 -38.72 -6.44
CA ALA A 490 -9.10 -39.28 -7.12
C ALA A 490 -10.39 -39.21 -6.26
N LEU A 491 -10.29 -39.40 -4.94
CA LEU A 491 -11.43 -39.31 -4.03
C LEU A 491 -12.05 -37.91 -3.96
N VAL A 492 -11.24 -36.86 -4.13
CA VAL A 492 -11.74 -35.46 -4.17
C VAL A 492 -12.03 -34.97 -5.60
N GLY A 493 -11.84 -35.82 -6.61
CA GLY A 493 -12.08 -35.49 -8.02
C GLY A 493 -10.94 -34.73 -8.70
N ASN A 494 -9.76 -34.68 -8.09
CA ASN A 494 -8.57 -34.06 -8.66
C ASN A 494 -7.93 -34.96 -9.73
N SER A 495 -7.17 -34.36 -10.64
CA SER A 495 -6.30 -35.07 -11.57
C SER A 495 -5.12 -35.72 -10.83
N ASP A 496 -4.48 -36.71 -11.47
CA ASP A 496 -3.34 -37.43 -10.87
C ASP A 496 -2.13 -36.53 -10.58
N ASP A 497 -1.98 -35.44 -11.34
CA ASP A 497 -0.91 -34.45 -11.23
C ASP A 497 -1.22 -33.29 -10.29
N ALA A 498 -2.41 -33.28 -9.66
CA ALA A 498 -2.75 -32.27 -8.68
C ALA A 498 -1.84 -32.37 -7.44
N ALA A 499 -1.39 -31.22 -6.96
CA ALA A 499 -0.60 -31.14 -5.74
C ALA A 499 -1.43 -31.46 -4.50
N GLY A 500 -0.78 -31.99 -3.48
CA GLY A 500 -1.37 -32.38 -2.20
C GLY A 500 -0.33 -32.34 -1.09
N LEU A 501 -0.76 -32.55 0.16
CA LEU A 501 0.14 -32.56 1.31
C LEU A 501 0.56 -33.98 1.64
N GLU A 502 1.85 -34.26 1.59
CA GLU A 502 2.46 -35.43 2.22
C GLU A 502 2.77 -35.11 3.69
N ILE A 503 2.33 -35.99 4.58
CA ILE A 503 2.40 -35.85 6.03
C ILE A 503 3.16 -37.03 6.61
N ALA A 504 4.26 -36.76 7.33
CA ALA A 504 5.04 -37.78 8.01
C ALA A 504 4.87 -37.74 9.54
N ILE A 505 4.71 -38.92 10.15
CA ILE A 505 4.78 -39.19 11.60
C ILE A 505 3.66 -38.56 12.45
N ALA A 506 3.60 -37.23 12.52
CA ALA A 506 2.56 -36.47 13.20
C ALA A 506 2.12 -35.36 12.27
N GLY A 507 0.82 -35.33 11.96
CA GLY A 507 0.31 -34.40 10.98
C GLY A 507 0.00 -33.01 11.50
N PRO A 508 -0.41 -32.13 10.58
CA PRO A 508 -0.68 -30.74 10.88
C PRO A 508 -2.03 -30.56 11.59
N THR A 509 -2.20 -29.36 12.14
CA THR A 509 -3.52 -28.79 12.45
C THR A 509 -3.77 -27.66 11.47
N LEU A 510 -4.82 -27.80 10.66
CA LEU A 510 -5.13 -26.93 9.53
C LEU A 510 -6.49 -26.28 9.73
N ARG A 511 -6.59 -24.98 9.48
CA ARG A 511 -7.88 -24.27 9.41
C ARG A 511 -8.16 -23.93 7.95
N PHE A 512 -9.35 -24.30 7.47
CA PHE A 512 -9.77 -24.01 6.11
C PHE A 512 -10.44 -22.64 6.05
N ASN A 513 -10.04 -21.78 5.11
CA ASN A 513 -10.64 -20.46 4.92
C ASN A 513 -11.75 -20.46 3.85
N TYR A 514 -12.09 -21.64 3.32
CA TYR A 514 -13.12 -21.84 2.29
C TYR A 514 -13.84 -23.18 2.48
N ASP A 515 -15.00 -23.32 1.85
CA ASP A 515 -15.74 -24.59 1.78
C ASP A 515 -15.06 -25.51 0.75
N GLY A 516 -14.75 -26.75 1.13
CA GLY A 516 -13.99 -27.66 0.29
C GLY A 516 -14.28 -29.12 0.57
N VAL A 517 -13.62 -30.00 -0.19
CA VAL A 517 -13.68 -31.45 -0.02
C VAL A 517 -12.27 -31.95 0.18
N ILE A 518 -12.03 -32.70 1.24
CA ILE A 518 -10.72 -33.28 1.54
C ILE A 518 -10.77 -34.80 1.54
N ALA A 519 -9.65 -35.44 1.24
CA ALA A 519 -9.45 -36.87 1.46
C ALA A 519 -8.14 -37.13 2.20
N LEU A 520 -8.20 -38.08 3.13
CA LEU A 520 -7.10 -38.50 3.98
C LEU A 520 -6.80 -39.97 3.69
N CYS A 521 -5.66 -40.27 3.06
CA CYS A 521 -5.28 -41.63 2.66
C CYS A 521 -3.86 -42.01 3.11
N GLY A 522 -3.54 -43.31 3.06
CA GLY A 522 -2.25 -43.86 3.46
C GLY A 522 -2.26 -44.41 4.90
N ALA A 523 -1.22 -44.08 5.66
CA ALA A 523 -1.04 -44.57 7.04
C ALA A 523 -2.24 -44.22 7.95
N VAL A 524 -2.66 -45.17 8.78
CA VAL A 524 -3.82 -44.99 9.68
C VAL A 524 -3.50 -43.99 10.78
N ILE A 525 -4.21 -42.86 10.78
CA ILE A 525 -4.16 -41.83 11.82
C ILE A 525 -5.55 -41.55 12.40
N ASP A 526 -5.60 -40.95 13.60
CA ASP A 526 -6.84 -40.37 14.10
C ASP A 526 -6.96 -38.94 13.58
N ALA A 527 -8.01 -38.65 12.82
CA ALA A 527 -8.30 -37.31 12.30
C ALA A 527 -9.63 -36.80 12.85
N PHE A 528 -9.69 -35.50 13.10
CA PHE A 528 -10.85 -34.82 13.66
C PHE A 528 -11.12 -33.54 12.89
N ILE A 529 -12.37 -33.32 12.49
CA ILE A 529 -12.85 -32.03 11.98
C ILE A 529 -13.73 -31.43 13.07
N ASP A 530 -13.35 -30.25 13.57
CA ASP A 530 -14.09 -29.55 14.63
C ASP A 530 -14.35 -30.42 15.88
N GLY A 531 -13.39 -31.30 16.19
CA GLY A 531 -13.47 -32.24 17.33
C GLY A 531 -14.25 -33.54 17.04
N VAL A 532 -14.91 -33.64 15.89
CA VAL A 532 -15.61 -34.86 15.46
C VAL A 532 -14.64 -35.77 14.72
N LYS A 533 -14.52 -37.02 15.16
CA LYS A 533 -13.64 -38.01 14.51
C LYS A 533 -14.14 -38.33 13.11
N VAL A 534 -13.25 -38.28 12.12
CA VAL A 534 -13.54 -38.59 10.72
C VAL A 534 -12.81 -39.86 10.28
N GLY A 535 -13.40 -40.58 9.32
CA GLY A 535 -12.79 -41.76 8.71
C GLY A 535 -11.83 -41.38 7.58
N MET A 536 -10.85 -42.25 7.33
CA MET A 536 -9.92 -42.14 6.20
C MET A 536 -10.51 -42.77 4.93
N ASN A 537 -9.84 -42.59 3.79
CA ASN A 537 -10.18 -43.21 2.49
C ASN A 537 -11.60 -42.90 2.00
N GLN A 538 -12.07 -41.68 2.26
CA GLN A 538 -13.35 -41.16 1.79
C GLN A 538 -13.24 -39.64 1.57
N ALA A 539 -14.12 -39.10 0.73
CA ALA A 539 -14.30 -37.66 0.60
C ALA A 539 -15.00 -37.08 1.84
N LEU A 540 -14.47 -36.00 2.37
CA LEU A 540 -14.96 -35.31 3.56
C LEU A 540 -15.20 -33.85 3.24
N HIS A 541 -16.42 -33.36 3.50
CA HIS A 541 -16.71 -31.93 3.35
C HIS A 541 -16.15 -31.15 4.54
N VAL A 542 -15.44 -30.05 4.25
CA VAL A 542 -15.00 -29.05 5.22
C VAL A 542 -15.69 -27.73 4.92
N LYS A 543 -16.10 -27.01 5.96
CA LYS A 543 -16.65 -25.67 5.84
C LYS A 543 -15.56 -24.64 6.13
N ALA A 544 -15.73 -23.43 5.60
CA ALA A 544 -14.91 -22.30 5.98
C ALA A 544 -14.94 -22.10 7.52
N GLY A 545 -13.77 -21.97 8.11
CA GLY A 545 -13.55 -21.90 9.55
C GLY A 545 -13.33 -23.26 10.23
N SER A 546 -13.61 -24.39 9.57
CA SER A 546 -13.39 -25.72 10.15
C SER A 546 -11.91 -25.99 10.38
N VAL A 547 -11.62 -26.72 11.46
CA VAL A 547 -10.26 -27.11 11.84
C VAL A 547 -10.10 -28.61 11.72
N LEU A 548 -9.23 -29.05 10.80
CA LEU A 548 -8.73 -30.41 10.74
C LEU A 548 -7.55 -30.56 11.71
N LYS A 549 -7.68 -31.50 12.63
CA LYS A 549 -6.61 -31.92 13.52
C LYS A 549 -6.30 -33.39 13.28
N THR A 550 -5.06 -33.66 12.92
CA THR A 550 -4.53 -35.03 12.87
C THR A 550 -3.80 -35.34 14.18
N GLN A 551 -3.95 -36.57 14.67
CA GLN A 551 -3.31 -37.05 15.88
C GLN A 551 -2.61 -38.37 15.61
N LYS A 552 -1.40 -38.47 16.16
CA LYS A 552 -0.55 -39.63 16.03
C LYS A 552 -1.20 -40.83 16.71
N LYS A 553 -1.34 -41.94 15.98
CA LYS A 553 -1.75 -43.23 16.52
C LYS A 553 -0.55 -44.17 16.51
N TYR A 554 0.30 -44.13 17.55
CA TYR A 554 1.23 -45.23 17.79
C TYR A 554 1.19 -45.70 19.22
N THR A 555 0.89 -46.99 19.36
CA THR A 555 1.33 -47.81 20.50
C THR A 555 2.74 -48.33 20.19
N ARG A 556 3.58 -48.42 21.23
CA ARG A 556 5.03 -48.76 21.18
C ARG A 556 5.39 -50.03 20.36
N LYS A 557 4.43 -50.93 20.12
CA LYS A 557 4.63 -52.21 19.40
C LYS A 557 4.79 -52.11 17.87
N ALA A 558 4.33 -51.04 17.23
CA ALA A 558 4.39 -50.94 15.76
C ALA A 558 5.76 -50.47 15.20
N LEU A 559 6.61 -49.89 16.06
CA LEU A 559 7.98 -49.50 15.70
C LEU A 559 8.94 -50.69 15.59
N GLU A 560 8.60 -51.85 16.17
CA GLU A 560 9.49 -53.01 16.26
C GLU A 560 9.27 -54.05 15.14
N ALA A 561 8.21 -53.93 14.33
CA ALA A 561 7.76 -55.02 13.45
C ALA A 561 7.58 -54.68 11.95
N THR A 562 7.89 -53.45 11.51
CA THR A 562 7.73 -53.05 10.10
C THR A 562 8.80 -52.03 9.73
N LEU A 563 9.34 -52.14 8.51
CA LEU A 563 10.21 -51.12 7.90
C LEU A 563 9.64 -49.72 8.20
N PRO A 564 10.43 -48.79 8.78
CA PRO A 564 9.89 -47.59 9.45
C PRO A 564 9.20 -46.56 8.53
N CYS A 565 8.99 -46.86 7.25
CA CYS A 565 8.48 -45.94 6.24
C CYS A 565 7.14 -46.35 5.60
N GLU A 566 6.77 -47.64 5.57
CA GLU A 566 5.52 -48.11 4.89
C GLU A 566 4.23 -47.73 5.62
N GLY A 567 4.31 -47.24 6.86
CA GLY A 567 3.15 -46.91 7.68
C GLY A 567 3.21 -45.53 8.32
N ALA A 568 4.05 -44.62 7.84
CA ALA A 568 4.29 -43.32 8.45
C ALA A 568 3.87 -42.11 7.60
N LEU A 569 3.43 -42.36 6.37
CA LEU A 569 3.15 -41.32 5.37
C LEU A 569 1.68 -41.32 4.99
N MET A 570 1.13 -40.12 4.96
CA MET A 570 -0.29 -39.85 4.75
C MET A 570 -0.42 -38.71 3.74
N CYS A 571 -1.42 -38.79 2.88
CA CYS A 571 -1.71 -37.75 1.91
C CYS A 571 -3.02 -37.04 2.25
N LEU A 572 -3.00 -35.70 2.23
CA LEU A 572 -4.18 -34.85 2.26
C LEU A 572 -4.28 -34.14 0.91
N CYS A 573 -5.33 -34.49 0.15
CA CYS A 573 -5.71 -33.82 -1.09
C CYS A 573 -6.98 -33.00 -0.83
N ILE A 574 -7.06 -31.82 -1.44
CA ILE A 574 -7.98 -30.74 -1.10
C ILE A 574 -8.62 -30.20 -2.38
#